data_AF-A0A843AFQ6-F1
#
_entry.id   AF-A0A843AFQ6-F1
#
_cell.length_a   1.000
_cell.length_b   1.000
_cell.length_c   1.000
_cell.angle_alpha   90.00
_cell.angle_beta   90.00
_cell.angle_gamma   90.00
#
_symmetry.space_group_name_H-M   'P 1'
#
loop_
_entity.id
_entity.type
_entity.pdbx_description
1 polymer ?
#
loop_
_entity_poly.entity_id
_entity_poly.type
_entity_poly.pdbx_seq_one_letter_code
_entity_poly.pdbx_strand_id
1 'polypeptide(L)'
;MELEDIYKNINFKSFLIGAALFAFIVVLSVEYGLDPLLIFSSAGLLYIGYGSQNRIQAIVLGALGTLPLFLATVFFQRLGPITGENITFLILISFLAIGAFCGFTGFYFSESRKKAIEEKIKKESIGKGRKKKNKS
;
A
#
# COMPACT_ATOMS: atom_id res chain seq x y z
N MET A 1 13.10 -8.49 16.39
CA MET A 1 12.04 -7.77 15.69
C MET A 1 11.44 -6.85 16.73
N GLU A 2 11.71 -5.55 16.66
CA GLU A 2 11.25 -4.62 17.68
C GLU A 2 9.96 -3.96 17.21
N LEU A 3 8.96 -3.87 18.10
CA LEU A 3 7.68 -3.22 17.79
C LEU A 3 7.87 -1.77 17.32
N GLU A 4 8.99 -1.15 17.71
CA GLU A 4 9.42 0.18 17.25
C GLU A 4 9.39 0.33 15.72
N ASP A 5 9.77 -0.71 14.97
CA ASP A 5 9.87 -0.66 13.51
C ASP A 5 8.51 -0.48 12.81
N ILE A 6 7.40 -0.71 13.53
CA ILE A 6 6.04 -0.59 13.01
C ILE A 6 5.55 0.86 13.15
N TYR A 7 5.74 1.46 14.32
CA TYR A 7 5.14 2.75 14.66
C TYR A 7 6.05 3.97 14.48
N LYS A 8 7.38 3.75 14.47
CA LYS A 8 8.34 4.83 14.29
C LYS A 8 8.32 5.32 12.84
N ASN A 9 8.34 6.65 12.66
CA ASN A 9 8.35 7.32 11.35
C ASN A 9 7.22 6.90 10.39
N ILE A 10 6.03 6.54 10.90
CA ILE A 10 4.87 6.29 10.04
C ILE A 10 4.58 7.51 9.17
N ASN A 11 4.49 7.28 7.86
CA ASN A 11 3.99 8.29 6.94
C ASN A 11 2.45 8.32 6.97
N PHE A 12 1.91 9.04 7.94
CA PHE A 12 0.46 9.17 8.14
C PHE A 12 -0.25 9.75 6.92
N LYS A 13 0.42 10.63 6.15
CA LYS A 13 -0.15 11.20 4.93
C LYS A 13 -0.39 10.13 3.87
N SER A 14 0.61 9.27 3.64
CA SER A 14 0.48 8.15 2.70
C SER A 14 -0.57 7.14 3.15
N PHE A 15 -0.62 6.86 4.46
CA PHE A 15 -1.64 5.99 5.04
C PHE A 15 -3.06 6.53 4.82
N LEU A 16 -3.33 7.79 5.21
CA LEU A 16 -4.66 8.39 5.13
C LEU A 16 -5.14 8.52 3.68
N ILE A 17 -4.29 9.02 2.79
CA ILE A 17 -4.63 9.20 1.37
C ILE A 17 -4.85 7.83 0.71
N GLY A 18 -4.00 6.85 0.99
CA GLY A 18 -4.12 5.52 0.42
C GLY A 18 -5.38 4.79 0.89
N ALA A 19 -5.69 4.85 2.18
CA ALA A 19 -6.90 4.26 2.74
C ALA A 19 -8.17 4.94 2.22
N ALA A 20 -8.16 6.27 2.11
CA ALA A 20 -9.27 7.03 1.53
C ALA A 20 -9.48 6.69 0.04
N LEU A 21 -8.41 6.61 -0.75
CA LEU A 21 -8.47 6.20 -2.16
C LEU A 21 -9.04 4.79 -2.32
N PHE A 22 -8.57 3.85 -1.51
CA PHE A 22 -9.06 2.48 -1.52
C PHE A 22 -10.57 2.43 -1.23
N ALA A 23 -10.99 3.03 -0.11
CA ALA A 23 -12.40 3.05 0.27
C ALA A 23 -13.28 3.77 -0.77
N PHE A 24 -12.84 4.91 -1.27
CA PHE A 24 -13.56 5.71 -2.26
C PHE A 24 -13.78 4.95 -3.56
N ILE A 25 -12.74 4.31 -4.12
CA ILE A 25 -12.85 3.55 -5.37
C ILE A 25 -13.79 2.35 -5.18
N VAL A 26 -13.70 1.63 -4.06
CA VAL A 26 -14.60 0.49 -3.81
C VAL A 26 -16.04 0.95 -3.70
N VAL A 27 -16.31 2.01 -2.93
CA VAL A 27 -17.67 2.53 -2.76
C VAL A 27 -18.26 3.01 -4.09
N LEU A 28 -17.51 3.79 -4.87
CA LEU A 28 -17.96 4.22 -6.19
C LEU A 28 -18.21 3.05 -7.12
N SER A 29 -17.31 2.07 -7.13
CA SER A 29 -17.44 0.91 -8.00
C SER A 29 -18.71 0.14 -7.73
N VAL A 30 -19.05 -0.07 -6.44
CA VAL A 30 -20.25 -0.80 -6.03
C VAL A 30 -21.53 0.00 -6.29
N GLU A 31 -21.51 1.31 -6.02
CA GLU A 31 -22.68 2.19 -6.17
C GLU A 31 -23.08 2.40 -7.64
N TYR A 32 -22.10 2.39 -8.56
CA TYR A 32 -22.34 2.59 -10.00
C TYR A 32 -22.22 1.29 -10.83
N GLY A 33 -22.03 0.13 -10.19
CA GLY A 33 -21.89 -1.16 -10.88
C GLY A 33 -20.66 -1.25 -11.80
N LEU A 34 -19.59 -0.53 -11.45
CA LEU A 34 -18.35 -0.44 -12.23
C LEU A 34 -17.33 -1.47 -11.72
N ASP A 35 -17.64 -2.77 -11.79
CA ASP A 35 -16.78 -3.84 -11.26
C ASP A 35 -15.31 -3.78 -11.71
N PRO A 36 -14.97 -3.39 -12.97
CA PRO A 36 -13.57 -3.23 -13.37
C PRO A 36 -12.78 -2.21 -12.53
N LEU A 37 -13.48 -1.23 -11.94
CA LEU A 37 -12.88 -0.22 -11.06
C LEU A 37 -12.39 -0.81 -9.73
N LEU A 38 -12.97 -1.92 -9.25
CA LEU A 38 -12.55 -2.57 -8.01
C LEU A 38 -11.08 -2.96 -8.02
N ILE A 39 -10.56 -3.41 -9.16
CA ILE A 39 -9.15 -3.81 -9.28
C ILE A 39 -8.24 -2.61 -9.04
N PHE A 40 -8.63 -1.43 -9.50
CA PHE A 40 -7.87 -0.19 -9.31
C PHE A 40 -7.90 0.32 -7.87
N SER A 41 -8.83 -0.15 -7.02
CA SER A 41 -8.83 0.21 -5.59
C SER A 41 -7.53 -0.18 -4.89
N SER A 42 -6.90 -1.28 -5.34
CA SER A 42 -5.60 -1.75 -4.85
C SER A 42 -4.49 -0.70 -4.97
N ALA A 43 -4.61 0.27 -5.88
CA ALA A 43 -3.69 1.40 -5.99
C ALA A 43 -3.59 2.21 -4.68
N GLY A 44 -4.71 2.35 -3.95
CA GLY A 44 -4.72 3.00 -2.64
C GLY A 44 -3.84 2.26 -1.63
N LEU A 45 -3.96 0.94 -1.57
CA LEU A 45 -3.17 0.09 -0.66
C LEU A 45 -1.70 0.02 -1.08
N LEU A 46 -1.41 -0.04 -2.38
CA LEU A 46 -0.06 0.06 -2.94
C LEU A 46 0.60 1.38 -2.55
N TYR A 47 -0.16 2.48 -2.53
CA TYR A 47 0.34 3.80 -2.13
C TYR A 47 0.75 3.86 -0.65
N ILE A 48 -0.01 3.20 0.23
CA ILE A 48 0.36 3.03 1.65
C ILE A 48 1.71 2.31 1.75
N GLY A 49 1.83 1.17 1.07
CA GLY A 49 3.05 0.37 1.05
C GLY A 49 4.26 1.13 0.49
N TYR A 50 4.06 1.89 -0.59
CA TYR A 50 5.10 2.69 -1.23
C TYR A 50 5.66 3.78 -0.31
N GLY A 51 4.82 4.38 0.53
CA GLY A 51 5.21 5.40 1.50
C GLY A 51 5.84 4.87 2.79
N SER A 52 5.93 3.55 2.98
CA SER A 52 6.42 2.92 4.20
C SER A 52 7.95 2.85 4.25
N GLN A 53 8.53 2.90 5.45
CA GLN A 53 9.98 2.88 5.64
C GLN A 53 10.56 1.46 5.64
N ASN A 54 9.80 0.50 6.16
CA ASN A 54 10.21 -0.90 6.29
C ASN A 54 9.14 -1.86 5.77
N ARG A 55 9.54 -3.09 5.42
CA ARG A 55 8.65 -4.14 4.91
C ARG A 55 7.52 -4.48 5.88
N ILE A 56 7.83 -4.63 7.16
CA ILE A 56 6.86 -4.99 8.21
C ILE A 56 5.82 -3.87 8.36
N GLN A 57 6.27 -2.62 8.43
CA GLN A 57 5.39 -1.46 8.47
C GLN A 57 4.45 -1.41 7.26
N ALA A 58 4.95 -1.69 6.06
CA ALA A 58 4.13 -1.73 4.86
C ALA A 58 3.02 -2.79 4.91
N ILE A 59 3.35 -3.99 5.40
CA ILE A 59 2.39 -5.09 5.58
C ILE A 59 1.31 -4.69 6.59
N VAL A 60 1.72 -4.22 7.77
CA VAL A 60 0.79 -3.87 8.85
C VAL A 60 -0.09 -2.68 8.46
N LEU A 61 0.49 -1.60 7.92
CA LEU A 61 -0.27 -0.44 7.48
C LEU A 61 -1.17 -0.75 6.28
N GLY A 62 -0.74 -1.60 5.35
CA GLY A 62 -1.59 -2.08 4.26
C GLY A 62 -2.81 -2.83 4.76
N ALA A 63 -2.63 -3.74 5.73
CA ALA A 63 -3.72 -4.47 6.37
C ALA A 63 -4.65 -3.53 7.17
N LEU A 64 -4.11 -2.62 7.97
CA LEU A 64 -4.92 -1.64 8.72
C LEU A 64 -5.66 -0.66 7.81
N GLY A 65 -5.11 -0.36 6.62
CA GLY A 65 -5.71 0.53 5.64
C GLY A 65 -7.02 0.00 5.04
N THR A 66 -7.30 -1.30 5.15
CA THR A 66 -8.56 -1.90 4.69
C THR A 66 -9.68 -1.83 5.74
N LEU A 67 -9.33 -1.57 7.02
CA LEU A 67 -10.30 -1.54 8.12
C LEU A 67 -11.41 -0.49 7.96
N PRO A 68 -11.15 0.75 7.50
CA PRO A 68 -12.23 1.73 7.31
C PRO A 68 -13.33 1.21 6.38
N LEU A 69 -12.95 0.54 5.29
CA LEU A 69 -13.91 -0.05 4.36
C LEU A 69 -14.57 -1.30 4.93
N PHE A 70 -13.84 -2.14 5.67
CA PHE A 70 -14.42 -3.28 6.38
C PHE A 70 -15.51 -2.83 7.36
N LEU A 71 -15.23 -1.82 8.20
CA LEU A 71 -16.20 -1.25 9.12
C LEU A 71 -17.40 -0.67 8.37
N ALA A 72 -17.16 0.05 7.27
CA ALA A 72 -18.22 0.56 6.41
C ALA A 72 -19.10 -0.58 5.85
N THR A 73 -18.49 -1.71 5.51
CA THR A 73 -19.17 -2.89 4.97
C THR A 73 -20.01 -3.59 6.04
N VAL A 74 -19.45 -3.81 7.23
CA VAL A 74 -20.11 -4.55 8.32
C VAL A 74 -21.23 -3.75 8.97
N PHE A 75 -21.00 -2.48 9.27
CA PHE A 75 -21.96 -1.67 10.02
C PHE A 75 -23.03 -1.02 9.14
N PHE A 76 -22.68 -0.63 7.90
CA PHE A 76 -23.59 0.07 7.00
C PHE A 76 -24.06 -0.80 5.83
N GLN A 77 -23.73 -2.10 5.83
CA GLN A 77 -24.10 -3.05 4.78
C GLN A 77 -23.73 -2.56 3.37
N ARG A 78 -22.64 -1.78 3.25
CA ARG A 78 -22.33 -1.03 2.02
C ARG A 78 -21.99 -1.93 0.83
N LEU A 79 -21.53 -3.16 1.07
CA LEU A 79 -21.29 -4.18 0.04
C LEU A 79 -22.37 -5.29 0.03
N GLY A 80 -23.48 -5.07 0.74
CA GLY A 80 -24.57 -6.04 0.89
C GLY A 80 -24.74 -6.57 2.33
N PRO A 81 -25.87 -7.23 2.63
CA PRO A 81 -26.15 -7.79 3.93
C PRO A 81 -25.22 -8.96 4.25
N ILE A 82 -24.51 -8.89 5.38
CA ILE A 82 -23.71 -10.00 5.89
C ILE A 82 -24.57 -10.83 6.83
N THR A 83 -25.00 -12.00 6.38
CA THR A 83 -25.82 -12.93 7.19
C THR A 83 -24.98 -14.10 7.67
N GLY A 84 -24.44 -14.04 8.89
CA GLY A 84 -23.79 -15.16 9.57
C GLY A 84 -22.50 -14.78 10.32
N GLU A 85 -22.38 -15.22 11.59
CA GLU A 85 -21.23 -14.89 12.46
C GLU A 85 -19.88 -15.28 11.87
N ASN A 86 -19.79 -16.43 11.19
CA ASN A 86 -18.55 -16.91 10.60
C ASN A 86 -18.14 -16.17 9.32
N ILE A 87 -19.10 -15.55 8.62
CA ILE A 87 -18.83 -14.89 7.32
C ILE A 87 -18.13 -13.54 7.55
N THR A 88 -18.52 -12.79 8.58
CA THR A 88 -17.85 -11.53 8.95
C THR A 88 -16.36 -11.73 9.23
N PHE A 89 -16.02 -12.82 9.93
CA PHE A 89 -14.64 -13.15 10.27
C PHE A 89 -13.82 -13.53 9.03
N LEU A 90 -14.40 -14.30 8.11
CA LEU A 90 -13.79 -14.63 6.82
C LEU A 90 -13.53 -13.38 5.97
N ILE A 91 -14.51 -12.47 5.89
CA ILE A 91 -14.37 -11.19 5.19
C ILE A 91 -13.23 -10.37 5.79
N LEU A 92 -13.14 -10.29 7.12
CA LEU A 92 -12.06 -9.58 7.80
C LEU A 92 -10.69 -10.16 7.43
N ILE A 93 -10.54 -11.49 7.49
CA ILE A 93 -9.28 -12.16 7.13
C ILE A 93 -8.93 -11.88 5.67
N SER A 94 -9.90 -11.94 4.75
CA SER A 94 -9.66 -11.62 3.34
C SER A 94 -9.21 -10.17 3.14
N PHE A 95 -9.84 -9.20 3.81
CA PHE A 95 -9.45 -7.80 3.76
C PHE A 95 -8.04 -7.56 4.30
N LEU A 96 -7.69 -8.20 5.42
CA LEU A 96 -6.37 -8.11 6.01
C LEU A 96 -5.31 -8.75 5.11
N ALA A 97 -5.59 -9.91 4.53
CA ALA A 97 -4.68 -10.62 3.63
C ALA A 97 -4.41 -9.82 2.34
N ILE A 98 -5.44 -9.27 1.71
CA ILE A 98 -5.32 -8.42 0.53
C ILE A 98 -4.54 -7.13 0.88
N GLY A 99 -4.89 -6.49 1.99
CA GLY A 99 -4.20 -5.30 2.49
C GLY A 99 -2.72 -5.54 2.75
N ALA A 100 -2.38 -6.64 3.43
CA ALA A 100 -1.00 -7.05 3.69
C ALA A 100 -0.22 -7.29 2.39
N PHE A 101 -0.82 -7.99 1.43
CA PHE A 101 -0.19 -8.29 0.14
C PHE A 101 0.04 -7.04 -0.70
N CYS A 102 -0.97 -6.16 -0.81
CA CYS A 102 -0.83 -4.87 -1.51
C CYS A 102 0.16 -3.95 -0.82
N GLY A 103 0.18 -3.90 0.52
CA GLY A 103 1.16 -3.13 1.29
C GLY A 103 2.59 -3.61 1.02
N PHE A 104 2.82 -4.93 1.07
CA PHE A 104 4.12 -5.52 0.77
C PHE A 104 4.60 -5.21 -0.65
N THR A 105 3.73 -5.41 -1.64
CA THR A 105 4.06 -5.15 -3.06
C THR A 105 4.35 -3.68 -3.32
N GLY A 106 3.60 -2.76 -2.72
CA GLY A 106 3.86 -1.32 -2.79
C GLY A 106 5.25 -0.95 -2.26
N PHE A 107 5.66 -1.56 -1.14
CA PHE A 107 7.01 -1.38 -0.60
C PHE A 107 8.09 -1.96 -1.51
N TYR A 108 7.87 -3.14 -2.07
CA TYR A 108 8.83 -3.76 -3.00
C TYR A 108 9.13 -2.86 -4.21
N PHE A 109 8.12 -2.18 -4.74
CA PHE A 109 8.31 -1.19 -5.80
C PHE A 109 9.10 0.04 -5.34
N SER A 110 8.86 0.54 -4.12
CA SER A 110 9.60 1.68 -3.59
C SER A 110 11.09 1.34 -3.35
N GLU A 111 11.37 0.14 -2.83
CA GLU A 111 12.72 -0.37 -2.61
C GLU A 111 13.46 -0.55 -3.94
N SER A 112 12.82 -1.17 -4.93
CA SER A 112 13.38 -1.36 -6.27
C SER A 112 13.70 -0.03 -6.95
N ARG A 113 12.83 0.98 -6.83
CA ARG A 113 13.08 2.31 -7.39
C ARG A 113 14.26 3.01 -6.71
N LYS A 114 14.37 2.92 -5.38
CA LYS A 114 15.50 3.49 -4.63
C LYS A 114 16.83 2.90 -5.10
N LYS A 115 16.90 1.57 -5.23
CA LYS A 115 18.09 0.85 -5.75
C LYS A 115 18.45 1.30 -7.17
N ALA A 116 17.47 1.43 -8.06
CA ALA A 116 17.70 1.88 -9.43
C ALA A 116 18.24 3.32 -9.51
N ILE A 117 17.76 4.22 -8.64
CA ILE A 117 18.28 5.60 -8.56
C ILE A 117 19.71 5.61 -8.04
N GLU A 118 19.99 4.83 -6.99
CA GLU A 118 21.35 4.74 -6.42
C GLU A 118 22.36 4.18 -7.44
N GLU A 119 21.97 3.15 -8.20
CA GLU A 119 22.80 2.63 -9.29
C GLU A 119 23.06 3.65 -10.40
N LYS A 120 22.06 4.47 -10.76
CA LYS A 120 22.25 5.57 -11.73
C LYS A 120 23.26 6.60 -11.20
N ILE A 121 23.11 7.02 -9.94
CA ILE A 121 24.03 7.98 -9.30
C ILE A 121 25.46 7.42 -9.25
N LYS A 122 25.63 6.14 -8.89
CA LYS A 122 26.93 5.45 -8.90
C LYS A 122 27.55 5.40 -10.30
N LYS A 123 26.76 5.09 -11.34
CA LYS A 123 27.25 5.07 -12.73
C LYS A 123 27.63 6.48 -13.23
N GLU A 124 26.88 7.51 -12.88
CA GLU A 124 27.18 8.90 -13.26
C GLU A 124 28.41 9.47 -12.54
N SER A 125 28.63 9.14 -11.26
CA SER A 125 29.80 9.59 -10.51
C SER A 125 31.10 8.93 -11.02
N ILE A 126 31.04 7.66 -11.42
CA ILE A 126 32.15 6.94 -12.08
C ILE A 126 32.47 7.54 -13.47
N GLY A 127 31.44 7.92 -14.24
CA GLY A 127 31.60 8.55 -15.56
C GLY A 127 32.25 9.94 -15.52
N LYS A 128 31.95 10.74 -14.49
CA LYS A 128 32.58 12.07 -14.28
C LYS A 128 34.06 11.96 -13.88
N GLY A 129 34.44 10.92 -13.14
CA GLY A 129 35.85 10.66 -12.78
C GLY A 129 36.73 10.32 -13.99
N ARG A 130 36.21 9.57 -14.97
CA ARG A 130 36.95 9.23 -16.20
C ARG A 130 37.15 10.43 -17.14
N LYS A 131 36.18 11.34 -17.26
CA LYS A 131 36.33 12.55 -18.08
C LYS A 131 37.40 13.52 -17.55
N LYS A 132 37.66 13.52 -16.23
CA LYS A 132 38.71 14.35 -15.62
C LYS A 132 40.11 13.78 -15.86
N LYS A 133 40.23 12.46 -16.02
CA LYS A 133 41.52 11.76 -16.24
C LYS A 133 42.02 11.84 -17.69
N ASN A 134 41.13 12.01 -18.67
CA ASN A 134 41.49 12.18 -20.09
C ASN A 134 41.73 13.65 -20.50
N LYS A 135 41.78 14.58 -19.54
CA LYS A 135 42.06 16.00 -19.78
C LYS A 135 43.32 16.50 -19.06
N SER A 136 44.11 15.60 -18.47
CA SER A 136 45.38 15.91 -17.82
C SER A 136 46.55 15.32 -18.59
#